data_AF-A0A0G0CY37-F1
#
_entry.id   AF-A0A0G0CY37-F1
#
_cell.length_a   1.000
_cell.length_b   1.000
_cell.length_c   1.000
_cell.angle_alpha   90.00
_cell.angle_beta   90.00
_cell.angle_gamma   90.00
#
_symmetry.space_group_name_H-M   'P 1'
#
loop_
_entity.id
_entity.type
_entity.pdbx_description
1 polymer ?
#
loop_
_entity_poly.entity_id
_entity_poly.type
_entity_poly.pdbx_seq_one_letter_code
_entity_poly.pdbx_strand_id
1 'polypeptide(L)'
;MPTSRHCVNIKANKDIAVAIFDSQQLWGEGVGLQIEAIAEVVNLKDSLKIAKIYGLRKYPYGGINTKRAIQFIKSMVFDGKSYKIYKITPKTVWMNDPNSSVDVRVKIDLKK
;
A
#
# COMPACT_ATOMS: atom_id res chain seq x y z
N MET A 1 -19.47 9.44 1.68
CA MET A 1 -18.27 8.63 2.08
C MET A 1 -17.61 8.08 0.83
N PRO A 2 -16.29 7.80 0.79
CA PRO A 2 -15.66 7.25 -0.41
C PRO A 2 -16.24 5.87 -0.74
N THR A 3 -16.75 5.75 -1.95
CA THR A 3 -17.51 4.60 -2.45
C THR A 3 -16.71 3.72 -3.41
N SER A 4 -15.38 3.84 -3.44
CA SER A 4 -14.60 2.98 -4.34
C SER A 4 -14.84 1.51 -4.01
N ARG A 5 -14.88 0.67 -5.05
CA ARG A 5 -15.19 -0.76 -4.92
C ARG A 5 -14.27 -1.44 -3.90
N HIS A 6 -12.99 -1.10 -3.90
CA HIS A 6 -12.03 -1.62 -2.92
C HIS A 6 -12.39 -1.23 -1.49
N CYS A 7 -12.85 0.00 -1.23
CA CYS A 7 -13.27 0.41 0.11
C CYS A 7 -14.52 -0.33 0.60
N VAL A 8 -15.47 -0.63 -0.31
CA VAL A 8 -16.66 -1.43 0.01
C VAL A 8 -16.25 -2.87 0.30
N ASN A 9 -15.40 -3.45 -0.54
CA ASN A 9 -14.93 -4.82 -0.38
C ASN A 9 -14.13 -4.99 0.92
N ILE A 10 -13.18 -4.10 1.22
CA ILE A 10 -12.38 -4.15 2.45
C ILE A 10 -13.26 -4.01 3.70
N LYS A 11 -14.34 -3.23 3.63
CA LYS A 11 -15.31 -3.11 4.73
C LYS A 11 -16.05 -4.42 4.98
N ALA A 12 -16.40 -5.14 3.91
CA ALA A 12 -17.11 -6.42 4.00
C ALA A 12 -16.19 -7.59 4.37
N ASN A 13 -14.97 -7.59 3.85
CA ASN A 13 -13.94 -8.59 4.10
C ASN A 13 -12.57 -7.91 4.23
N LYS A 14 -11.95 -8.04 5.40
CA LYS A 14 -10.65 -7.43 5.68
C LYS A 14 -9.47 -8.22 5.12
N ASP A 15 -9.67 -9.48 4.72
CA ASP A 15 -8.65 -10.29 4.05
C ASP A 15 -8.37 -9.75 2.65
N ILE A 16 -7.12 -9.38 2.40
CA ILE A 16 -6.67 -8.80 1.14
C ILE A 16 -5.40 -9.50 0.63
N ALA A 17 -5.15 -9.34 -0.67
CA ALA A 17 -3.88 -9.64 -1.30
C ALA A 17 -3.29 -8.37 -1.92
N VAL A 18 -1.98 -8.17 -1.76
CA VAL A 18 -1.23 -7.06 -2.34
C VAL A 18 -0.07 -7.62 -3.15
N ALA A 19 0.09 -7.13 -4.38
CA ALA A 19 1.27 -7.39 -5.19
C ALA A 19 2.13 -6.13 -5.27
N ILE A 20 3.44 -6.25 -5.04
CA ILE A 20 4.42 -5.18 -5.25
C ILE A 20 5.47 -5.73 -6.19
N PHE A 21 5.60 -5.14 -7.37
CA PHE A 21 6.56 -5.54 -8.40
C PHE A 21 7.00 -4.30 -9.19
N ASP A 22 8.13 -4.40 -9.87
CA ASP A 22 8.56 -3.37 -10.79
C ASP A 22 7.85 -3.55 -12.15
N SER A 23 6.92 -2.64 -12.44
CA SER A 23 6.14 -2.67 -13.67
C SER A 23 6.93 -2.29 -14.93
N GLN A 24 8.20 -1.89 -14.79
CA GLN A 24 9.09 -1.54 -15.89
C GLN A 24 10.05 -2.67 -16.26
N GLN A 25 10.05 -3.78 -15.51
CA GLN A 25 10.88 -4.95 -15.81
C GLN A 25 10.49 -5.58 -17.15
N LEU A 26 11.49 -6.16 -17.83
CA LEU A 26 11.28 -6.93 -19.04
C LEU A 26 10.53 -8.23 -18.72
N TRP A 27 9.88 -8.77 -19.75
CA TRP A 27 9.16 -10.03 -19.60
C TRP A 27 10.14 -11.16 -19.24
N GLY A 28 9.81 -11.94 -18.21
CA GLY A 28 10.64 -13.04 -17.72
C GLY A 28 11.60 -12.64 -16.59
N GLU A 29 11.75 -11.35 -16.32
CA GLU A 29 12.64 -10.81 -15.25
C GLU A 29 11.85 -10.32 -14.03
N GLY A 30 10.53 -10.52 -14.03
CA GLY A 30 9.63 -10.00 -13.02
C GLY A 30 9.95 -10.57 -11.64
N VAL A 31 10.43 -9.71 -10.74
CA VAL A 31 10.59 -10.03 -9.31
C VAL A 31 9.55 -9.24 -8.53
N GLY A 32 8.71 -9.95 -7.79
CA GLY A 32 7.61 -9.36 -7.06
C GLY A 32 7.37 -10.01 -5.71
N LEU A 33 6.70 -9.23 -4.86
CA LEU A 33 6.16 -9.66 -3.59
C LEU A 33 4.66 -9.84 -3.75
N GLN A 34 4.14 -10.97 -3.28
CA GLN A 34 2.72 -11.15 -3.03
C GLN A 34 2.50 -11.27 -1.53
N ILE A 35 1.58 -10.47 -1.00
CA ILE A 35 1.33 -10.34 0.42
C ILE A 35 -0.14 -10.64 0.69
N GLU A 36 -0.41 -11.69 1.46
CA GLU A 36 -1.72 -11.91 2.07
C GLU A 36 -1.75 -11.16 3.40
N ALA A 37 -2.78 -10.35 3.63
CA ALA A 37 -2.82 -9.46 4.79
C ALA A 37 -4.25 -9.21 5.28
N ILE A 38 -4.35 -8.68 6.51
CA ILE A 38 -5.56 -8.00 6.99
C ILE A 38 -5.42 -6.50 6.74
N ALA A 39 -6.43 -5.88 6.14
CA ALA A 39 -6.53 -4.43 6.01
C ALA A 39 -7.45 -3.82 7.07
N GLU A 40 -6.97 -2.75 7.72
CA GLU A 40 -7.73 -2.02 8.72
C GLU A 40 -7.67 -0.52 8.45
N VAL A 41 -8.81 0.15 8.63
CA VAL A 41 -8.88 1.61 8.51
C VAL A 41 -8.08 2.23 9.64
N VAL A 42 -7.17 3.13 9.30
CA VAL A 42 -6.38 3.86 10.29
C VAL A 42 -7.27 4.90 10.98
N ASN A 43 -7.10 5.04 12.30
CA ASN A 43 -7.80 6.08 13.06
C ASN A 43 -7.37 7.49 12.63
N LEU A 44 -8.14 8.52 13.01
CA LEU A 44 -7.86 9.90 12.59
C LEU A 44 -6.49 10.42 13.07
N LYS A 45 -6.10 10.07 14.31
CA LYS A 45 -4.83 10.51 14.93
C LYS A 45 -3.61 10.03 14.14
N ASP A 46 -3.62 8.77 13.74
CA ASP A 46 -2.54 8.16 12.98
C ASP A 46 -2.61 8.54 11.48
N SER A 47 -3.82 8.82 10.97
CA SER A 47 -4.01 9.33 9.61
C SER A 47 -3.27 10.64 9.38
N LEU A 48 -3.24 11.55 10.36
CA LEU A 48 -2.48 12.81 10.27
C LEU A 48 -0.97 12.58 10.11
N LYS A 49 -0.42 11.66 10.89
CA LYS A 49 1.01 11.30 10.82
C LYS A 49 1.35 10.68 9.47
N ILE A 50 0.51 9.76 9.00
CA ILE A 50 0.70 9.08 7.71
C ILE A 50 0.56 10.06 6.55
N ALA A 51 -0.42 10.97 6.58
CA ALA A 51 -0.60 11.99 5.56
C ALA A 51 0.63 12.90 5.43
N LYS A 52 1.30 13.22 6.55
CA LYS A 52 2.58 13.93 6.55
C LYS A 52 3.68 13.10 5.87
N ILE A 53 3.83 11.82 6.21
CA ILE A 53 4.83 10.93 5.60
C ILE A 53 4.58 10.77 4.10
N TYR A 54 3.32 10.54 3.71
CA TYR A 54 2.92 10.31 2.33
C TYR A 54 3.04 11.59 1.49
N GLY A 55 2.55 12.72 2.00
CA GLY A 55 2.59 14.01 1.30
C GLY A 55 3.99 14.63 1.21
N LEU A 56 4.89 14.30 2.14
CA LEU A 56 6.28 14.75 2.13
C LEU A 56 7.25 13.69 1.56
N ARG A 57 6.75 12.56 1.06
CA ARG A 57 7.61 11.55 0.46
C ARG A 57 8.18 12.06 -0.86
N LYS A 58 9.49 11.85 -1.07
CA LYS A 58 10.21 12.20 -2.31
C LYS A 58 10.01 11.17 -3.43
N TYR A 59 9.42 10.01 -3.13
CA TYR A 59 9.31 8.84 -4.01
C TYR A 59 7.86 8.30 -4.02
N PRO A 60 7.31 7.80 -5.14
CA PRO A 60 7.97 7.59 -6.45
C PRO A 60 8.06 8.83 -7.37
N TYR A 61 7.45 9.96 -7.02
CA TYR A 61 7.43 11.14 -7.90
C TYR A 61 8.17 12.31 -7.24
N GLY A 62 9.42 12.50 -7.63
CA GLY A 62 10.30 13.55 -7.13
C GLY A 62 9.73 14.96 -7.33
N GLY A 63 9.94 15.81 -6.32
CA GLY A 63 9.51 17.21 -6.29
C GLY A 63 8.46 17.48 -5.21
N ILE A 64 8.88 17.42 -3.94
CA ILE A 64 7.99 17.73 -2.81
C ILE A 64 7.62 19.22 -2.90
N ASN A 65 6.42 19.51 -3.42
CA ASN A 65 5.81 20.81 -3.26
C ASN A 65 5.09 20.80 -1.91
N THR A 66 5.71 21.40 -0.89
CA THR A 66 5.16 21.52 0.46
C THR A 66 3.74 22.13 0.47
N LYS A 67 3.40 23.00 -0.49
CA LYS A 67 2.03 23.51 -0.63
C LYS A 67 1.04 22.41 -1.06
N ARG A 68 1.43 21.52 -1.99
CA ARG A 68 0.61 20.35 -2.38
C ARG A 68 0.46 19.35 -1.23
N ALA A 69 1.51 19.13 -0.45
CA ALA A 69 1.46 18.27 0.73
C ALA A 69 0.47 18.81 1.78
N ILE A 70 0.54 20.11 2.07
CA ILE A 70 -0.39 20.79 2.98
C ILE A 70 -1.83 20.74 2.44
N GLN A 71 -2.02 20.95 1.13
CA GLN A 71 -3.34 20.86 0.50
C GLN A 71 -3.93 19.44 0.53
N PHE A 72 -3.09 18.41 0.34
CA PHE A 72 -3.49 17.00 0.48
C PHE A 72 -3.88 16.65 1.92
N ILE A 73 -3.10 17.09 2.90
CA ILE A 73 -3.44 16.92 4.32
C ILE A 73 -4.76 17.64 4.63
N LYS A 74 -4.94 18.87 4.12
CA LYS A 74 -6.17 19.63 4.34
C LYS A 74 -7.39 18.94 3.74
N SER A 75 -7.29 18.42 2.52
CA SER A 75 -8.41 17.74 1.85
C SER A 75 -8.77 16.41 2.51
N MET A 76 -7.79 15.68 3.03
CA MET A 76 -8.00 14.43 3.76
C MET A 76 -8.65 14.65 5.13
N VAL A 77 -8.28 15.74 5.82
CA VAL A 77 -8.63 15.95 7.25
C VAL A 77 -9.83 16.87 7.43
N PHE A 78 -9.91 17.96 6.67
CA PHE A 78 -10.86 19.06 6.92
C PHE A 78 -11.98 19.14 5.87
N ASP A 79 -11.71 18.79 4.61
CA ASP A 79 -12.71 18.95 3.54
C ASP A 79 -13.71 17.78 3.44
N GLY A 80 -13.63 16.79 4.32
CA GLY A 80 -14.47 15.59 4.25
C GLY A 80 -14.27 14.75 2.98
N LYS A 81 -13.27 15.06 2.16
CA LYS A 81 -12.86 14.31 0.97
C LYS A 81 -12.04 13.08 1.38
N SER A 82 -12.73 12.18 2.08
CA SER A 82 -12.91 10.78 1.68
C SER A 82 -11.68 9.93 1.27
N TYR A 83 -10.44 10.26 1.62
CA TYR A 83 -9.34 9.31 1.46
C TYR A 83 -9.26 8.41 2.70
N LYS A 84 -9.60 7.13 2.55
CA LYS A 84 -9.37 6.13 3.59
C LYS A 84 -7.92 5.66 3.51
N ILE A 85 -7.20 5.82 4.62
CA ILE A 85 -5.89 5.21 4.81
C ILE A 85 -6.09 3.84 5.45
N TYR A 86 -5.47 2.82 4.88
CA TYR A 86 -5.47 1.47 5.43
C TYR A 86 -4.07 1.10 5.91
N LYS A 87 -4.02 0.47 7.08
CA LYS A 87 -2.86 -0.31 7.52
C LYS A 87 -3.08 -1.75 7.08
N ILE A 88 -2.06 -2.35 6.49
CA ILE A 88 -2.07 -3.79 6.20
C ILE A 88 -1.18 -4.50 7.21
N THR A 89 -1.64 -5.62 7.75
CA THR A 89 -0.88 -6.50 8.62
C THR A 89 -0.63 -7.80 7.87
N PRO A 90 0.60 -8.06 7.38
CA PRO A 90 0.91 -9.28 6.63
C PRO A 90 0.66 -10.55 7.45
N LYS A 91 0.00 -11.53 6.83
CA LYS A 91 -0.14 -12.91 7.33
C LYS A 91 0.89 -13.83 6.67
N THR A 92 1.01 -13.70 5.35
CA THR A 92 1.94 -14.47 4.52
C THR A 92 2.55 -13.54 3.50
N VAL A 93 3.86 -13.64 3.32
CA VAL A 93 4.57 -12.99 2.22
C VAL A 93 5.16 -14.08 1.34
N TRP A 94 5.00 -13.91 0.04
CA TRP A 94 5.53 -14.75 -1.01
C TRP A 94 6.44 -13.90 -1.89
N MET A 95 7.54 -14.47 -2.34
CA MET A 95 8.45 -13.84 -3.29
C MET A 95 8.88 -14.88 -4.33
N ASN A 96 9.23 -14.44 -5.53
CA ASN A 96 9.84 -15.33 -6.52
C ASN A 96 11.10 -16.00 -5.93
N ASP A 97 11.27 -17.29 -6.19
CA ASP A 97 12.47 -18.04 -5.80
C ASP A 97 13.64 -17.61 -6.70
N PRO A 98 14.69 -16.99 -6.14
CA PRO A 98 15.84 -16.55 -6.94
C PRO A 98 16.65 -17.72 -7.53
N ASN A 99 16.45 -18.94 -7.05
CA ASN A 99 17.18 -20.13 -7.52
C ASN A 99 16.36 -20.98 -8.51
N SER A 100 15.13 -20.57 -8.81
CA SER A 100 14.26 -21.28 -9.74
C SER A 100 14.39 -20.69 -11.15
N SER A 101 14.42 -21.56 -12.17
CA SER A 101 14.37 -21.18 -13.59
C SER A 101 12.94 -20.95 -14.10
N VAL A 102 11.94 -21.17 -13.26
CA VAL A 102 10.50 -21.01 -13.53
C VAL A 102 9.85 -20.14 -12.46
N ASP A 103 8.67 -19.56 -12.75
CA ASP A 103 7.92 -18.72 -11.79
C ASP A 103 7.38 -19.54 -10.62
N VAL A 104 8.25 -19.76 -9.63
CA VAL A 104 7.96 -20.41 -8.35
C VAL A 104 8.05 -19.35 -7.27
N ARG A 105 7.08 -19.38 -6.34
CA ARG A 105 7.07 -18.49 -5.19
C ARG A 105 7.39 -19.25 -3.92
N VAL A 106 8.30 -18.70 -3.14
CA VAL A 106 8.67 -19.20 -1.81
C VAL A 106 8.05 -18.32 -0.73
N LYS A 107 7.60 -18.97 0.34
CA LYS A 107 7.07 -18.28 1.52
C LYS A 107 8.22 -17.66 2.30
N ILE A 108 8.08 -16.39 2.65
CA ILE A 108 9.04 -15.65 3.47
C ILE A 108 8.66 -15.78 4.94
N ASP A 109 9.65 -16.06 5.78
CA ASP A 109 9.50 -16.07 7.23
C ASP A 109 9.57 -14.63 7.77
N LEU A 110 8.48 -14.20 8.40
CA LEU A 110 8.32 -12.86 8.96
C LEU A 110 8.79 -12.75 10.42
N LYS A 111 9.28 -13.84 11.03
CA LYS A 111 9.65 -13.90 12.45
C LYS A 111 11.14 -13.66 12.73
N LYS A 112 11.93 -13.28 11.73
CA LYS A 112 13.35 -12.95 11.92
C LYS A 112 13.57 -11.54 12.47
#